data_AF-A0A7D5TFQ7-F1
#
_entry.id   AF-A0A7D5TFQ7-F1
#
_cell.length_a   1.000
_cell.length_b   1.000
_cell.length_c   1.000
_cell.angle_alpha   90.00
_cell.angle_beta   90.00
_cell.angle_gamma   90.00
#
_symmetry.space_group_name_H-M   'P 1'
#
loop_
_entity.id
_entity.type
_entity.pdbx_description
1 polymer ?
#
loop_
_entity_poly.entity_id
_entity_poly.type
_entity_poly.pdbx_seq_one_letter_code
_entity_poly.pdbx_strand_id
1 'polypeptide(L)'
;MASIPVDERTKARIRELCEEIEAETGRAVSERSVVARVVEREFATREALVDSFREESAAPVDDDVEGLSDEEIERFFAGTSDWGVDTADDDIDAVLYEDEALSEFDTE
;
A
#
# COMPACT_ATOMS: atom_id res chain seq x y z
N MET A 1 -2.18 -13.18 22.36
CA MET A 1 -1.43 -11.90 22.32
C MET A 1 -0.60 -11.94 21.05
N ALA A 2 -0.74 -10.95 20.17
CA ALA A 2 0.13 -10.84 19.00
C ALA A 2 1.50 -10.31 19.45
N SER A 3 2.58 -10.84 18.87
CA SER A 3 3.94 -10.40 19.13
C SER A 3 4.56 -10.01 17.79
N ILE A 4 5.12 -8.81 17.72
CA ILE A 4 5.82 -8.30 16.54
C ILE A 4 7.31 -8.35 16.85
N PRO A 5 8.13 -9.06 16.07
CA PRO A 5 9.57 -8.99 16.23
C PRO A 5 10.05 -7.57 15.89
N VAL A 6 10.84 -6.99 16.77
CA VAL A 6 11.45 -5.67 16.58
C VAL A 6 12.94 -5.77 16.86
N ASP A 7 13.74 -5.05 16.09
CA ASP A 7 15.19 -4.99 16.29
C ASP A 7 15.53 -4.23 17.58
N GLU A 8 16.71 -4.50 18.15
CA GLU A 8 17.17 -3.87 19.38
C GLU A 8 17.26 -2.34 19.27
N ARG A 9 17.56 -1.81 18.08
CA ARG A 9 17.58 -0.36 17.85
C ARG A 9 16.18 0.26 17.99
N THR A 10 15.17 -0.39 17.43
CA THR A 10 13.77 0.06 17.51
C THR A 10 13.27 -0.03 18.94
N LYS A 11 13.60 -1.13 19.63
CA LYS A 11 13.29 -1.31 21.05
C LYS A 11 13.93 -0.25 21.95
N ALA A 12 15.20 0.11 21.70
CA ALA A 12 15.88 1.16 22.44
C ALA A 12 15.18 2.52 22.28
N ARG A 13 14.78 2.88 21.05
CA ARG A 13 14.01 4.11 20.78
C ARG A 13 12.65 4.13 21.50
N ILE A 14 11.94 3.01 21.53
CA ILE A 14 10.66 2.92 22.23
C ILE A 14 10.87 3.15 23.74
N ARG A 15 11.95 2.62 24.32
CA ARG A 15 12.27 2.82 25.74
C ARG A 15 12.64 4.26 26.05
N GLU A 16 13.50 4.86 25.24
CA GLU A 16 13.84 6.28 25.36
C GLU A 16 12.57 7.16 25.35
N LEU A 17 11.64 6.87 24.44
CA LEU A 17 10.36 7.58 24.38
C LEU A 17 9.49 7.32 25.62
N CYS A 18 9.51 6.11 26.20
CA CYS A 18 8.82 5.85 27.46
C CYS A 18 9.40 6.67 28.61
N GLU A 19 10.73 6.75 28.70
CA GLU A 19 11.46 7.53 29.72
C GLU A 19 11.18 9.03 29.58
N GLU A 20 11.18 9.56 28.35
CA GLU A 20 10.82 10.95 28.07
C GLU A 20 9.38 11.27 28.50
N ILE A 21 8.41 10.41 28.12
CA ILE A 21 7.00 10.57 28.52
C ILE A 21 6.85 10.51 30.04
N GLU A 22 7.57 9.62 30.73
CA GLU A 22 7.54 9.56 32.19
C GLU A 22 8.14 10.81 32.82
N ALA A 23 9.26 11.32 32.29
CA ALA A 23 9.90 12.54 32.76
C ALA A 23 9.00 13.78 32.60
N GLU A 24 8.27 13.88 31.49
CA GLU A 24 7.38 15.02 31.23
C GLU A 24 6.02 14.92 31.93
N THR A 25 5.44 13.72 32.00
CA THR A 25 4.06 13.53 32.50
C THR A 25 3.98 13.03 33.94
N GLY A 26 5.10 12.56 34.49
CA GLY A 26 5.18 11.92 35.80
C GLY A 26 4.48 10.56 35.87
N ARG A 27 4.13 9.96 34.73
CA ARG A 27 3.42 8.67 34.67
C ARG A 27 4.24 7.67 33.86
N ALA A 28 4.60 6.57 34.50
CA ALA A 28 5.20 5.43 33.82
C ALA A 28 4.23 4.88 32.76
N VAL A 29 4.74 4.73 31.54
CA VAL A 29 4.01 4.15 30.41
C VAL A 29 4.71 2.89 29.94
N SER A 30 3.95 1.93 29.39
CA SER A 30 4.53 0.70 28.84
C SER A 30 4.88 0.85 27.36
N GLU A 31 5.92 0.15 26.92
CA GLU A 31 6.35 0.07 25.51
C GLU A 31 5.15 -0.22 24.58
N ARG A 32 4.26 -1.15 24.98
CA ARG A 32 3.04 -1.50 24.23
C ARG A 32 2.08 -0.31 24.08
N SER A 33 1.93 0.50 25.13
CA SER A 33 1.01 1.65 25.11
C SER A 33 1.53 2.75 24.20
N VAL A 34 2.85 2.97 24.21
CA VAL A 34 3.50 3.93 23.30
C VAL A 34 3.32 3.49 21.85
N VAL A 35 3.62 2.23 21.52
CA VAL A 35 3.41 1.70 20.17
C VAL A 35 1.96 1.80 19.73
N ALA A 36 1.00 1.40 20.57
CA ALA A 36 -0.42 1.50 20.25
C ALA A 36 -0.84 2.94 19.93
N ARG A 37 -0.39 3.91 20.73
CA ARG A 37 -0.68 5.34 20.53
C ARG A 37 -0.09 5.89 19.23
N VAL A 38 1.14 5.50 18.89
CA VAL A 38 1.79 5.90 17.64
C VAL A 38 1.04 5.30 16.44
N VAL A 39 0.73 4.01 16.50
CA VAL A 39 -0.03 3.33 15.43
C VAL A 39 -1.39 4.01 15.25
N GLU A 40 -2.17 4.25 16.32
CA GLU A 40 -3.45 4.96 16.22
C GLU A 40 -3.33 6.35 15.62
N ARG A 41 -2.25 7.09 15.93
CA ARG A 41 -2.00 8.42 15.38
C ARG A 41 -1.75 8.36 13.87
N GLU A 42 -0.92 7.43 13.41
CA GLU A 42 -0.58 7.31 11.99
C GLU A 42 -1.73 6.69 11.17
N PHE A 43 -2.54 5.81 11.77
CA PHE A 43 -3.75 5.29 11.12
C PHE A 43 -4.80 6.38 10.84
N ALA A 44 -4.78 7.49 11.58
CA ALA A 44 -5.63 8.64 11.27
C ALA A 44 -5.24 9.32 9.94
N THR A 45 -3.99 9.17 9.49
CA THR A 45 -3.45 9.65 8.21
C THR A 45 -3.04 8.47 7.33
N ARG A 46 -3.99 7.53 7.14
CA ARG A 46 -3.77 6.25 6.43
C ARG A 46 -3.05 6.40 5.09
N GLU A 47 -3.38 7.43 4.31
CA GLU A 47 -2.75 7.66 2.99
C GLU A 47 -1.25 7.94 3.12
N ALA A 48 -0.84 8.85 4.00
CA ALA A 48 0.57 9.18 4.21
C ALA A 48 1.41 7.98 4.70
N LEU A 49 0.82 7.13 5.54
CA LEU A 49 1.51 5.91 5.99
C LEU A 49 1.65 4.89 4.86
N VAL A 50 0.64 4.71 4.01
CA VAL A 50 0.75 3.80 2.85
C VAL A 50 1.75 4.34 1.84
N ASP A 51 1.75 5.64 1.58
CA ASP A 51 2.68 6.27 0.65
C ASP A 51 4.14 6.17 1.12
N SER A 52 4.43 6.27 2.42
CA SER A 52 5.79 6.07 2.91
C SER A 52 6.36 4.69 2.59
N PHE A 53 5.52 3.65 2.56
CA PHE A 53 5.96 2.31 2.15
C PHE A 53 6.11 2.18 0.64
N ARG A 54 5.35 2.94 -0.16
CA ARG A 54 5.54 3.01 -1.63
C ARG A 54 6.83 3.73 -1.99
N GLU A 55 7.14 4.83 -1.31
CA GLU A 55 8.40 5.56 -1.48
C GLU A 55 9.60 4.76 -0.97
N GLU A 56 9.47 4.04 0.14
CA GLU A 56 10.54 3.16 0.65
C GLU A 56 10.76 1.92 -0.24
N SER A 57 9.71 1.42 -0.90
CA SER A 57 9.83 0.37 -1.92
C SER A 57 10.19 0.90 -3.32
N ALA A 58 10.25 2.22 -3.51
CA ALA A 58 10.89 2.86 -4.66
C ALA A 58 12.42 2.99 -4.50
N ALA A 59 13.01 2.42 -3.44
CA ALA A 59 14.39 2.00 -3.50
C ALA A 59 14.53 1.03 -4.70
N PRO A 60 15.48 1.27 -5.62
CA PRO A 60 15.45 0.68 -6.95
C PRO A 60 15.45 -0.85 -6.85
N VAL A 61 14.29 -1.45 -7.16
CA VAL A 61 14.21 -2.86 -7.53
C VAL A 61 14.72 -2.88 -8.97
N ASP A 62 16.02 -3.10 -9.10
CA ASP A 62 16.81 -3.06 -10.33
C ASP A 62 17.10 -1.64 -10.87
N ASP A 63 18.37 -1.41 -11.24
CA ASP A 63 19.03 -0.15 -11.64
C ASP A 63 18.46 0.51 -12.93
N ASP A 64 17.34 0.02 -13.47
CA ASP A 64 16.88 0.34 -14.83
C ASP A 64 15.38 0.66 -14.95
N VAL A 65 14.62 0.69 -13.85
CA VAL A 65 13.18 0.99 -13.90
C VAL A 65 12.84 2.25 -13.09
N GLU A 66 13.24 3.40 -13.62
CA GLU A 66 12.55 4.65 -13.30
C GLU A 66 11.10 4.49 -13.78
N GLY A 67 10.13 4.58 -12.85
CA GLY A 67 8.72 4.60 -13.20
C GLY A 67 8.46 5.71 -14.24
N LEU A 68 7.49 5.49 -15.13
CA LEU A 68 7.17 6.46 -16.17
C LEU A 68 6.83 7.82 -15.53
N SER A 69 7.40 8.89 -16.08
CA SER A 69 6.98 10.26 -15.74
C SER A 69 5.52 10.49 -16.13
N ASP A 70 4.87 11.48 -15.52
CA ASP A 70 3.48 11.84 -15.84
C ASP A 70 3.26 12.08 -17.34
N GLU A 71 4.25 12.68 -18.02
CA GLU A 71 4.23 12.93 -19.46
C GLU A 71 4.37 11.65 -20.30
N GLU A 72 5.08 10.65 -19.80
CA GLU A 72 5.20 9.33 -20.44
C GLU A 72 3.96 8.47 -20.22
N ILE A 73 3.35 8.58 -19.04
CA ILE A 73 2.05 7.97 -18.73
C ILE A 73 0.99 8.54 -19.67
N GLU A 74 0.92 9.87 -19.81
CA GLU A 74 -0.03 10.53 -20.70
C GLU A 74 0.20 10.13 -22.17
N ARG A 75 1.46 9.98 -22.60
CA ARG A 75 1.81 9.50 -23.95
C ARG A 75 1.44 8.03 -24.16
N PHE A 76 1.62 7.18 -23.15
CA PHE A 76 1.21 5.77 -23.19
C PHE A 76 -0.31 5.67 -23.36
N PHE A 77 -1.07 6.52 -22.67
CA PHE A 77 -2.53 6.57 -22.80
C PHE A 77 -3.03 7.28 -24.06
N ALA A 78 -2.26 8.21 -24.62
CA ALA A 78 -2.61 8.92 -25.85
C ALA A 78 -2.72 7.99 -27.08
N GLY A 79 -2.09 6.81 -27.04
CA GLY A 79 -2.14 5.82 -28.11
C GLY A 79 -3.13 4.66 -27.90
N THR A 80 -3.69 4.50 -26.70
CA THR A 80 -4.58 3.37 -26.36
C THR A 80 -6.06 3.70 -26.51
N SER A 81 -6.41 4.97 -26.69
CA SER A 81 -7.80 5.42 -26.83
C SER A 81 -8.03 6.12 -28.17
N ASP A 82 -8.10 5.35 -29.26
CA ASP A 82 -8.82 5.75 -30.48
C ASP A 82 -9.89 4.71 -30.77
N TRP A 83 -10.91 4.67 -29.94
CA TRP A 83 -12.20 4.11 -30.30
C TRP A 83 -13.22 5.16 -29.92
N GLY A 84 -13.66 5.97 -30.88
CA GLY A 84 -14.76 6.93 -30.73
C GLY A 84 -16.12 6.24 -30.53
N VAL A 85 -16.13 5.15 -29.76
CA VAL A 85 -17.25 4.28 -29.44
C VAL A 85 -17.30 4.23 -27.92
N ASP A 86 -18.41 4.66 -27.34
CA ASP A 86 -18.73 4.37 -25.94
C ASP A 86 -18.86 2.85 -25.80
N THR A 87 -17.90 2.23 -25.13
CA THR A 87 -17.94 0.80 -24.80
C THR A 87 -18.64 0.65 -23.44
N ALA A 88 -19.77 -0.05 -23.41
CA ALA A 88 -20.44 -0.39 -22.16
C ALA A 88 -19.80 -1.63 -21.52
N ASP A 89 -20.03 -1.84 -20.22
CA ASP A 89 -19.58 -3.05 -19.51
C ASP A 89 -20.05 -4.34 -20.23
N ASP A 90 -21.27 -4.35 -20.76
CA ASP A 90 -21.81 -5.50 -21.50
C ASP A 90 -20.99 -5.84 -22.77
N ASP A 91 -20.41 -4.84 -23.45
CA ASP A 91 -19.57 -5.06 -24.63
C ASP A 91 -18.22 -5.70 -24.26
N ILE A 92 -17.71 -5.37 -23.07
CA ILE A 92 -16.47 -5.95 -22.52
C ILE A 92 -16.75 -7.39 -22.11
N ASP A 93 -17.88 -7.63 -21.44
CA ASP A 93 -18.27 -8.95 -20.97
C ASP A 93 -18.50 -9.93 -22.14
N ALA A 94 -19.08 -9.47 -23.25
CA ALA A 94 -19.25 -10.27 -24.45
C ALA A 94 -17.91 -10.78 -25.03
N VAL A 95 -16.85 -9.97 -25.00
CA VAL A 95 -15.54 -10.38 -25.49
C VAL A 95 -14.77 -11.23 -24.49
N LEU A 96 -14.85 -10.90 -23.20
CA LEU A 96 -14.04 -11.55 -22.17
C LEU A 96 -14.68 -12.80 -21.57
N TYR A 97 -16.00 -12.92 -21.60
CA TYR A 97 -16.73 -13.95 -20.87
C TYR A 97 -17.70 -14.77 -21.73
N GLU A 98 -18.05 -14.36 -22.95
CA GLU A 98 -18.93 -15.19 -23.82
C GLU A 98 -18.16 -16.19 -24.72
N ASP A 99 -16.87 -15.97 -25.03
CA ASP A 99 -16.10 -16.90 -25.89
C ASP A 99 -15.55 -18.13 -25.13
N GLU A 100 -15.53 -18.12 -23.79
CA GLU A 100 -15.03 -19.24 -22.95
C GLU A 100 -16.06 -19.83 -21.97
N ALA A 101 -17.34 -19.42 -22.03
CA ALA A 101 -18.36 -19.92 -21.09
C ALA A 101 -19.09 -21.21 -21.52
N LEU A 102 -18.85 -21.77 -22.72
CA LEU A 102 -19.61 -22.94 -23.20
C LEU A 102 -18.79 -24.13 -23.70
N SER A 103 -17.45 -24.13 -23.62
CA SER A 103 -16.67 -25.25 -24.19
C SER A 103 -16.39 -26.41 -23.23
N GLU A 104 -16.42 -26.25 -21.90
CA GLU A 104 -15.87 -27.29 -21.00
C GLU A 104 -16.72 -27.68 -19.78
N PHE A 105 -18.02 -27.40 -19.78
CA PHE A 105 -18.95 -27.95 -18.78
C PHE A 105 -20.06 -28.80 -19.40
N ASP A 106 -19.68 -29.80 -20.19
CA ASP A 106 -20.50 -31.00 -20.40
C ASP A 106 -19.60 -32.23 -20.20
N THR A 107 -19.40 -32.56 -18.93
CA THR A 107 -18.91 -33.88 -18.52
C THR A 107 -20.14 -34.76 -18.32
N GLU A 108 -20.47 -35.58 -19.31
CA GLU A 108 -21.20 -36.85 -19.13
C GLU A 108 -20.76 -37.91 -20.17
#